data_AF-A0A5C8DRK6-F1
#
_entry.id   AF-A0A5C8DRK6-F1
#
_cell.length_a   1.000
_cell.length_b   1.000
_cell.length_c   1.000
_cell.angle_alpha   90.00
_cell.angle_beta   90.00
_cell.angle_gamma   90.00
#
_symmetry.space_group_name_H-M   'P 1'
#
loop_
_entity.id
_entity.type
_entity.pdbx_description
1 polymer ?
#
loop_
_entity_poly.entity_id
_entity_poly.type
_entity_poly.pdbx_seq_one_letter_code
_entity_poly.pdbx_strand_id
1 'polypeptide(L)'
;MSSIREKDQSTLHTAAPFAPTYFHGTKADLKIGDFIQVGFTSNYEDRKLKHVYVASTLHAAVLGAELASGTGKERIYLVEATSDIEDDPNVTNKKFPGNPTMSYRSRHPFKVIGEVTVWQGHTPEQIKAIKEGLKKLREEGVNVIID
;
A
#
# COMPACT_ATOMS: atom_id res chain seq x y z
N MET A 1 -56.84 -26.09 2.42
CA MET A 1 -55.58 -26.87 2.31
C MET A 1 -54.92 -26.42 1.02
N SER A 2 -53.71 -25.89 0.92
CA SER A 2 -52.55 -25.82 1.81
C SER A 2 -51.83 -24.49 1.52
N SER A 3 -51.42 -23.80 2.58
CA SER A 3 -50.58 -22.60 2.56
C SER A 3 -49.15 -23.00 2.20
N ILE A 4 -48.63 -22.47 1.08
CA ILE A 4 -47.19 -22.51 0.79
C ILE A 4 -46.60 -21.29 1.50
N ARG A 5 -45.96 -21.54 2.66
CA ARG A 5 -45.14 -20.54 3.33
C ARG A 5 -43.87 -20.35 2.49
N GLU A 6 -43.68 -19.16 1.97
CA GLU A 6 -42.36 -18.70 1.51
C GLU A 6 -41.38 -18.85 2.67
N LYS A 7 -40.31 -19.62 2.45
CA LYS A 7 -39.18 -19.67 3.37
C LYS A 7 -38.46 -18.33 3.24
N ASP A 8 -38.76 -17.44 4.16
CA ASP A 8 -37.89 -16.32 4.51
C ASP A 8 -36.50 -16.90 4.83
N GLN A 9 -35.60 -16.84 3.86
CA GLN A 9 -34.19 -17.13 4.08
C GLN A 9 -33.62 -15.93 4.82
N SER A 10 -33.81 -15.93 6.15
CA SER A 10 -33.11 -15.04 7.05
C SER A 10 -31.61 -15.20 6.81
N THR A 11 -31.02 -14.29 6.04
CA THR A 11 -29.58 -14.12 5.99
C THR A 11 -29.13 -13.87 7.42
N LEU A 12 -28.50 -14.87 8.06
CA LEU A 12 -27.81 -14.64 9.31
C LEU A 12 -26.83 -13.49 9.07
N HIS A 13 -27.08 -12.34 9.69
CA HIS A 13 -26.07 -11.32 9.88
C HIS A 13 -25.05 -11.86 10.88
N THR A 14 -24.26 -12.83 10.43
CA THR A 14 -23.09 -13.31 11.16
C THR A 14 -22.17 -12.12 11.30
N ALA A 15 -21.88 -11.72 12.53
CA ALA A 15 -20.90 -10.69 12.81
C ALA A 15 -19.54 -11.17 12.27
N ALA A 16 -19.08 -10.57 11.17
CA ALA A 16 -17.75 -10.79 10.64
C ALA A 16 -16.78 -9.76 11.25
N PRO A 17 -15.53 -10.14 11.54
CA PRO A 17 -14.52 -9.17 11.94
C PRO A 17 -14.29 -8.15 10.83
N PHE A 18 -13.86 -6.95 11.21
CA PHE A 18 -13.47 -5.94 10.23
C PHE A 18 -12.29 -6.44 9.40
N ALA A 19 -12.36 -6.25 8.08
CA ALA A 19 -11.33 -6.73 7.17
C ALA A 19 -9.99 -5.99 7.43
N PRO A 20 -8.85 -6.71 7.45
CA PRO A 20 -7.55 -6.06 7.54
C PRO A 20 -7.39 -4.99 6.45
N THR A 21 -7.11 -3.76 6.89
CA THR A 21 -6.96 -2.59 6.02
C THR A 21 -5.55 -2.05 6.13
N TYR A 22 -5.00 -1.62 5.00
CA TYR A 22 -3.65 -1.09 4.87
C TYR A 22 -3.68 0.29 4.22
N PHE A 23 -2.57 1.00 4.33
CA PHE A 23 -2.33 2.26 3.65
C PHE A 23 -1.50 2.02 2.38
N HIS A 24 -1.88 2.69 1.30
CA HIS A 24 -1.11 2.74 0.06
C HIS A 24 -0.83 4.20 -0.31
N GLY A 25 0.43 4.62 -0.19
CA GLY A 25 0.89 5.94 -0.61
C GLY A 25 1.25 5.97 -2.09
N THR A 26 0.69 6.90 -2.85
CA THR A 26 0.92 7.02 -4.29
C THR A 26 0.65 8.43 -4.80
N LYS A 27 0.93 8.67 -6.10
CA LYS A 27 0.49 9.85 -6.85
C LYS A 27 -0.57 9.54 -7.91
N ALA A 28 -0.97 8.27 -8.01
CA ALA A 28 -2.06 7.87 -8.88
C ALA A 28 -3.40 8.45 -8.37
N ASP A 29 -4.25 8.90 -9.29
CA ASP A 29 -5.58 9.39 -8.98
C ASP A 29 -6.59 8.25 -9.03
N LEU A 30 -6.75 7.55 -7.90
CA LEU A 30 -7.63 6.40 -7.72
C LEU A 30 -8.94 6.80 -7.03
N LYS A 31 -9.98 6.01 -7.26
CA LYS A 31 -11.31 6.14 -6.67
C LYS A 31 -11.63 4.93 -5.78
N ILE A 32 -12.55 5.12 -4.84
CA ILE A 32 -13.12 4.02 -4.07
C ILE A 32 -13.74 2.99 -5.03
N GLY A 33 -13.40 1.73 -4.85
CA GLY A 33 -13.76 0.63 -5.72
C GLY A 33 -12.71 0.24 -6.76
N ASP A 34 -11.71 1.10 -7.01
CA ASP A 34 -10.59 0.77 -7.90
C ASP A 34 -9.71 -0.33 -7.30
N PHE A 35 -8.97 -1.01 -8.19
CA PHE A 35 -8.00 -2.04 -7.81
C PHE A 35 -6.59 -1.61 -8.17
N ILE A 36 -5.71 -1.63 -7.18
CA ILE A 36 -4.27 -1.41 -7.35
C ILE A 36 -3.67 -2.74 -7.77
N GLN A 37 -3.27 -2.86 -9.03
CA GLN A 37 -2.72 -4.07 -9.63
C GLN A 37 -1.19 -4.06 -9.66
N VAL A 38 -0.59 -5.21 -9.95
CA VAL A 38 0.83 -5.32 -10.29
C VAL A 38 1.10 -4.79 -11.71
N GLY A 39 2.35 -4.61 -12.09
CA GLY A 39 2.72 -4.17 -13.45
C GLY A 39 2.80 -2.65 -13.64
N PHE A 40 2.74 -1.88 -12.56
CA PHE A 40 3.12 -0.46 -12.59
C PHE A 40 4.64 -0.33 -12.63
N THR A 41 5.11 0.77 -13.20
CA THR A 41 6.54 1.09 -13.21
C THR A 41 6.98 1.43 -11.77
N SER A 42 8.11 0.88 -11.35
CA SER A 42 8.67 1.12 -10.02
C SER A 42 8.92 2.61 -9.79
N ASN A 43 8.67 3.07 -8.56
CA ASN A 43 8.99 4.44 -8.15
C ASN A 43 10.49 4.72 -8.10
N TYR A 44 11.30 3.67 -8.14
CA TYR A 44 12.73 3.75 -7.94
C TYR A 44 13.54 3.23 -9.13
N GLU A 45 13.00 2.38 -9.99
CA GLU A 45 13.74 1.79 -11.12
C GLU A 45 12.87 1.80 -12.38
N ASP A 46 13.47 1.82 -13.56
CA ASP A 46 12.73 1.66 -14.82
C ASP A 46 12.42 0.17 -15.07
N ARG A 47 11.59 -0.41 -14.18
CA ARG A 47 11.11 -1.78 -14.27
C ARG A 47 9.66 -1.89 -13.84
N LYS A 48 8.97 -2.90 -14.36
CA LYS A 48 7.61 -3.25 -13.92
C LYS A 48 7.65 -4.04 -12.61
N LEU A 49 6.83 -3.62 -11.66
CA LEU A 49 6.72 -4.28 -10.36
C LEU A 49 5.87 -5.55 -10.44
N LYS A 50 6.30 -6.61 -9.81
CA LYS A 50 5.59 -7.89 -9.62
C LYS A 50 4.72 -7.88 -8.37
N HIS A 51 4.91 -6.90 -7.49
CA HIS A 51 4.14 -6.73 -6.27
C HIS A 51 3.53 -5.33 -6.14
N VAL A 52 2.42 -5.25 -5.40
CA VAL A 52 1.86 -4.03 -4.84
C VAL A 52 2.34 -3.91 -3.41
N TYR A 53 2.76 -2.71 -3.02
CA TYR A 53 3.32 -2.42 -1.69
C TYR A 53 2.32 -1.61 -0.85
N VAL A 54 2.17 -2.01 0.41
CA VAL A 54 1.25 -1.38 1.37
C VAL A 54 1.91 -1.34 2.76
N ALA A 55 1.36 -0.56 3.69
CA ALA A 55 1.82 -0.55 5.07
C ALA A 55 0.66 -0.45 6.07
N SER A 56 0.82 -1.00 7.27
CA SER A 56 -0.12 -0.78 8.37
C SER A 56 0.19 0.49 9.17
N THR A 57 1.29 1.19 8.88
CA THR A 57 1.62 2.48 9.51
C THR A 57 1.40 3.64 8.54
N LEU A 58 0.77 4.71 9.04
CA LEU A 58 0.57 5.93 8.25
C LEU A 58 1.91 6.55 7.85
N HIS A 59 2.90 6.54 8.74
CA HIS A 59 4.23 7.10 8.47
C HIS A 59 4.91 6.48 7.24
N ALA A 60 4.84 5.15 7.10
CA ALA A 60 5.40 4.48 5.92
C ALA A 60 4.65 4.83 4.63
N ALA A 61 3.32 4.96 4.71
CA ALA A 61 2.51 5.35 3.55
C ALA A 61 2.71 6.81 3.13
N VAL A 62 2.88 7.73 4.08
CA VAL A 62 3.26 9.13 3.82
C VAL A 62 4.54 9.17 2.99
N LEU A 63 5.58 8.44 3.43
CA LEU A 63 6.83 8.37 2.69
C LEU A 63 6.64 7.74 1.30
N GLY A 64 5.81 6.71 1.19
CA GLY A 64 5.44 6.10 -0.09
C GLY A 64 4.83 7.09 -1.08
N ALA A 65 3.93 7.96 -0.62
CA ALA A 65 3.30 8.99 -1.45
C ALA A 65 4.30 10.08 -1.89
N GLU A 66 5.16 10.55 -0.98
CA GLU A 66 6.14 11.62 -1.24
C GLU A 66 7.29 11.17 -2.16
N LEU A 67 7.64 9.89 -2.10
CA LEU A 67 8.63 9.26 -2.96
C LEU A 67 8.04 8.70 -4.26
N ALA A 68 6.71 8.65 -4.39
CA ALA A 68 6.08 8.16 -5.61
C ALA A 68 6.50 8.99 -6.83
N SER A 69 6.73 8.28 -7.93
CA SER A 69 7.06 8.87 -9.22
C SER A 69 5.84 9.56 -9.85
N GLY A 70 6.10 10.53 -10.72
CA GLY A 70 5.06 11.30 -11.40
C GLY A 70 4.82 12.69 -10.81
N THR A 71 4.03 13.47 -11.53
CA THR A 71 3.69 14.87 -11.24
C THR A 71 2.32 15.04 -10.57
N GLY A 72 1.62 13.93 -10.31
CA GLY A 72 0.36 13.93 -9.59
C GLY A 72 0.52 14.37 -8.13
N LYS A 73 -0.60 14.71 -7.51
CA LYS A 73 -0.68 15.04 -6.09
C LYS A 73 -0.40 13.79 -5.25
N GLU A 74 0.33 13.93 -4.15
CA GLU A 74 0.49 12.87 -3.16
C GLU A 74 -0.86 12.48 -2.53
N ARG A 75 -1.13 11.18 -2.47
CA ARG A 75 -2.36 10.60 -1.94
C ARG A 75 -2.07 9.36 -1.10
N ILE A 76 -2.92 9.11 -0.12
CA ILE A 76 -2.85 7.92 0.74
C ILE A 76 -4.22 7.25 0.72
N TYR A 77 -4.27 6.03 0.21
CA TYR A 77 -5.50 5.24 0.14
C TYR A 77 -5.57 4.21 1.25
N LEU A 78 -6.78 4.00 1.77
CA LEU A 78 -7.13 2.82 2.57
C LEU A 78 -7.48 1.69 1.62
N VAL A 79 -6.82 0.55 1.79
CA VAL A 79 -6.95 -0.58 0.88
C VAL A 79 -7.12 -1.91 1.59
N GLU A 80 -7.92 -2.79 1.01
CA GLU A 80 -8.11 -4.16 1.46
C GLU A 80 -7.35 -5.12 0.55
N ALA A 81 -6.68 -6.09 1.17
CA ALA A 81 -6.01 -7.16 0.42
C ALA A 81 -7.05 -8.09 -0.21
N THR A 82 -6.84 -8.47 -1.47
CA THR A 82 -7.70 -9.48 -2.13
C THR A 82 -7.23 -10.92 -1.90
N SER A 83 -6.03 -11.09 -1.35
CA SER A 83 -5.38 -12.38 -1.08
C SER A 83 -4.29 -12.18 -0.02
N ASP A 84 -3.51 -13.22 0.25
CA ASP A 84 -2.41 -13.19 1.21
C ASP A 84 -1.34 -12.13 0.85
N ILE A 85 -0.69 -11.63 1.89
CA ILE A 85 0.40 -10.65 1.83
C ILE A 85 1.62 -11.18 2.57
N GLU A 86 2.79 -10.67 2.24
CA GLU A 86 4.05 -11.00 2.90
C GLU A 86 4.79 -9.73 3.33
N ASP A 87 5.71 -9.85 4.28
CA ASP A 87 6.58 -8.75 4.72
C ASP A 87 7.39 -8.18 3.54
N ASP A 88 7.52 -6.85 3.49
CA ASP A 88 8.35 -6.18 2.49
C ASP A 88 9.85 -6.42 2.81
N PRO A 89 10.57 -7.18 1.97
CA PRO A 89 11.98 -7.48 2.21
C PRO A 89 12.90 -6.27 2.06
N ASN A 90 12.42 -5.14 1.50
CA ASN A 90 13.23 -3.93 1.36
C ASN A 90 13.42 -3.18 2.67
N VAL A 91 12.54 -3.42 3.66
CA VAL A 91 12.57 -2.73 4.96
C VAL A 91 12.51 -3.67 6.16
N THR A 92 12.18 -4.94 5.94
CA THR A 92 12.17 -5.98 6.97
C THR A 92 13.56 -6.59 7.18
N ASN A 93 14.03 -6.68 8.42
CA ASN A 93 15.34 -7.21 8.79
C ASN A 93 16.52 -6.52 8.06
N LYS A 94 16.39 -5.23 7.75
CA LYS A 94 17.44 -4.43 7.12
C LYS A 94 18.20 -3.60 8.15
N LYS A 95 17.70 -2.40 8.44
CA LYS A 95 18.30 -1.50 9.43
C LYS A 95 17.99 -1.92 10.86
N PHE A 96 16.82 -2.53 11.06
CA PHE A 96 16.31 -2.96 12.36
C PHE A 96 15.78 -4.40 12.25
N PRO A 97 15.79 -5.18 13.35
CA PRO A 97 15.22 -6.51 13.37
C PRO A 97 13.68 -6.46 13.23
N GLY A 98 13.12 -7.44 12.51
CA GLY A 98 11.70 -7.56 12.23
C GLY A 98 11.18 -6.57 11.19
N ASN A 99 9.87 -6.33 11.21
CA ASN A 99 9.14 -5.40 10.34
C ASN A 99 8.57 -4.21 11.13
N PRO A 100 9.42 -3.30 11.66
CA PRO A 100 8.95 -2.21 12.53
C PRO A 100 8.10 -1.17 11.79
N THR A 101 8.24 -1.05 10.48
CA THR A 101 7.42 -0.16 9.65
C THR A 101 6.06 -0.77 9.31
N MET A 102 5.89 -2.06 9.58
CA MET A 102 4.72 -2.87 9.19
C MET A 102 4.44 -2.71 7.69
N SER A 103 5.47 -2.87 6.87
CA SER A 103 5.38 -2.77 5.41
C SER A 103 5.24 -4.16 4.82
N TYR A 104 4.35 -4.29 3.84
CA TYR A 104 4.00 -5.56 3.21
C TYR A 104 3.92 -5.42 1.70
N ARG A 105 3.90 -6.55 1.02
CA ARG A 105 3.69 -6.62 -0.42
C ARG A 105 2.83 -7.83 -0.80
N SER A 106 2.18 -7.77 -1.96
CA SER A 106 1.46 -8.90 -2.54
C SER A 106 1.51 -8.89 -4.06
N ARG A 107 1.43 -10.08 -4.66
CA ARG A 107 1.27 -10.26 -6.12
C ARG A 107 -0.18 -10.11 -6.56
N HIS A 108 -1.09 -10.05 -5.61
CA HIS A 108 -2.51 -9.86 -5.84
C HIS A 108 -2.92 -8.39 -5.70
N PRO A 109 -4.01 -7.97 -6.35
CA PRO A 109 -4.46 -6.59 -6.26
C PRO A 109 -4.92 -6.21 -4.84
N PHE A 110 -4.98 -4.91 -4.59
CA PHE A 110 -5.63 -4.34 -3.42
C PHE A 110 -6.82 -3.47 -3.84
N LYS A 111 -7.93 -3.58 -3.14
CA LYS A 111 -9.13 -2.78 -3.41
C LYS A 111 -9.08 -1.48 -2.63
N VAL A 112 -9.29 -0.35 -3.30
CA VAL A 112 -9.42 0.96 -2.65
C VAL A 112 -10.78 1.06 -1.97
N ILE A 113 -10.78 1.30 -0.66
CA ILE A 113 -11.99 1.45 0.15
C ILE A 113 -12.15 2.86 0.73
N GLY A 114 -11.11 3.70 0.67
CA GLY A 114 -11.15 5.07 1.14
C GLY A 114 -9.87 5.84 0.83
N GLU A 115 -9.87 7.14 1.14
CA GLU A 115 -8.71 8.03 1.04
C GLU A 115 -8.51 8.74 2.38
N VAL A 116 -7.26 8.80 2.84
CA VAL A 116 -6.86 9.60 4.00
C VAL A 116 -6.58 11.02 3.51
N THR A 117 -7.44 11.97 3.89
CA THR A 117 -7.36 13.34 3.40
C THR A 117 -6.61 14.29 4.34
N VAL A 118 -6.45 13.91 5.61
CA VAL A 118 -5.75 14.70 6.63
C VAL A 118 -4.56 13.91 7.14
N TRP A 119 -3.37 14.34 6.77
CA TRP A 119 -2.11 13.76 7.22
C TRP A 119 -1.01 14.83 7.14
N GLN A 120 0.03 14.64 7.95
CA GLN A 120 1.18 15.54 7.99
C GLN A 120 2.30 14.93 7.16
N GLY A 121 2.69 15.63 6.10
CA GLY A 121 3.88 15.29 5.32
C GLY A 121 5.16 15.72 6.03
N HIS A 122 6.28 15.20 5.52
CA HIS A 122 7.62 15.63 5.91
C HIS A 122 7.91 17.03 5.37
N THR A 123 8.89 17.72 5.96
CA THR A 123 9.33 19.02 5.43
C THR A 123 10.04 18.83 4.08
N PRO A 124 10.05 19.85 3.21
CA PRO A 124 10.79 19.79 1.94
C PRO A 124 12.26 19.39 2.11
N GLU A 125 12.91 19.85 3.18
CA GLU A 125 14.31 19.55 3.50
C GLU A 125 14.49 18.08 3.89
N GLN A 126 13.56 17.51 4.67
CA GLN A 126 13.57 16.10 5.03
C GLN A 126 13.43 15.21 3.78
N ILE A 127 12.46 15.52 2.91
CA ILE A 127 12.26 14.76 1.66
C ILE A 127 13.44 14.90 0.72
N LYS A 128 14.03 16.08 0.62
CA LYS A 128 15.24 16.29 -0.16
C LYS A 128 16.39 15.42 0.36
N ALA A 129 16.65 15.42 1.66
CA ALA A 129 17.70 14.61 2.27
C ALA A 129 17.48 13.10 2.04
N ILE A 130 16.23 12.62 2.13
CA ILE A 130 15.91 11.21 1.85
C ILE A 130 16.17 10.88 0.38
N LYS A 131 15.71 11.72 -0.56
CA LYS A 131 15.93 11.52 -2.00
C LYS A 131 17.41 11.51 -2.37
N GLU A 132 18.19 12.40 -1.77
CA GLU A 132 19.66 12.46 -1.95
C GLU A 132 20.34 11.21 -1.39
N GLY A 133 19.94 10.74 -0.20
CA GLY A 133 20.44 9.50 0.37
C GLY A 133 20.15 8.28 -0.51
N LEU A 134 18.93 8.15 -1.02
CA LEU A 134 18.54 7.07 -1.94
C LEU A 134 19.32 7.14 -3.27
N LYS A 135 19.58 8.35 -3.77
CA LYS A 135 20.40 8.55 -4.97
C LYS A 135 21.84 8.09 -4.74
N LYS A 136 22.45 8.47 -3.63
CA LYS A 136 23.82 8.06 -3.27
C LYS A 136 23.94 6.53 -3.15
N LEU A 137 23.01 5.88 -2.46
CA LEU A 137 22.99 4.42 -2.33
C LEU A 137 22.87 3.71 -3.68
N ARG A 138 22.19 4.33 -4.65
CA ARG A 138 22.08 3.81 -6.03
C ARG A 138 23.39 3.97 -6.80
N GLU A 139 24.03 5.13 -6.68
CA GLU A 139 25.34 5.41 -7.31
C GLU A 139 26.44 4.46 -6.77
N GLU A 140 26.34 4.09 -5.50
CA GLU A 140 27.23 3.13 -4.84
C GLU A 140 26.87 1.65 -5.14
N GLY A 141 25.77 1.39 -5.85
CA GLY A 141 25.34 0.03 -6.22
C GLY A 141 24.78 -0.82 -5.07
N VAL A 142 24.56 -0.22 -3.90
CA VAL A 142 24.08 -0.91 -2.69
C VAL A 142 22.57 -0.86 -2.50
N ASN A 143 21.86 -0.03 -3.29
CA ASN A 143 20.39 0.08 -3.27
C ASN A 143 19.72 -1.04 -4.08
N VAL A 144 19.86 -2.30 -3.64
CA VAL A 144 19.21 -3.45 -4.29
C VAL A 144 17.74 -3.49 -3.93
N ILE A 145 16.87 -3.25 -4.93
CA ILE A 145 15.42 -3.33 -4.75
C ILE A 145 14.96 -4.75 -5.01
N ILE A 146 14.37 -5.36 -3.97
CA ILE A 146 13.82 -6.71 -4.01
C ILE A 146 12.33 -6.61 -4.38
N ASP A 147 12.00 -7.11 -5.56
CA ASP A 147 10.62 -7.28 -6.07
C ASP A 147 10.41 -8.73 -6.45
#